data_AF-A0A4Y9FCE0-F1
#
_entry.id   AF-A0A4Y9FCE0-F1
#
_cell.length_a   1.000
_cell.length_b   1.000
_cell.length_c   1.000
_cell.angle_alpha   90.00
_cell.angle_beta   90.00
_cell.angle_gamma   90.00
#
_symmetry.space_group_name_H-M   'P 1'
#
loop_
_entity.id
_entity.type
_entity.pdbx_description
1 polymer ?
#
loop_
_entity_poly.entity_id
_entity_poly.type
_entity_poly.pdbx_seq_one_letter_code
_entity_poly.pdbx_strand_id
1 'polypeptide(L)' 'MRHEDYFRPFSSWLADLEREVARQTWATPLFSGVTAQGWPYCPGVGRLAAFFRVPGGLVWWGERKGRAYWMWQPLKPGE' A
#
# COMPACT_ATOMS: atom_id res chain seq x y z
N MET A 1 5.12 17.13 2.03
CA MET A 1 3.82 16.47 2.33
C MET A 1 3.19 17.23 3.49
N ARG A 2 1.92 17.64 3.39
CA ARG A 2 1.29 18.56 4.35
C ARG A 2 0.60 17.75 5.47
N HIS A 3 0.43 18.34 6.66
CA HIS A 3 -0.18 17.65 7.82
C HIS A 3 -1.62 17.16 7.56
N GLU A 4 -2.34 17.81 6.64
CA GLU A 4 -3.70 17.45 6.24
C GLU A 4 -3.80 16.09 5.53
N ASP A 5 -2.69 15.60 4.97
CA ASP A 5 -2.65 14.32 4.25
C ASP A 5 -2.79 13.12 5.20
N TYR A 6 -2.60 13.30 6.51
CA TYR A 6 -2.66 12.21 7.49
C TYR A 6 -4.07 11.73 7.83
N PHE A 7 -5.11 12.52 7.53
CA PHE A 7 -6.51 12.24 7.92
C PHE A 7 -7.41 11.89 6.74
N ARG A 8 -6.83 11.79 5.55
CA ARG A 8 -7.58 11.49 4.33
C ARG A 8 -7.96 9.99 4.32
N PRO A 9 -9.22 9.65 4.00
CA PRO A 9 -9.66 8.26 3.96
C PRO A 9 -8.93 7.48 2.87
N PHE A 10 -8.70 6.18 3.08
CA PHE A 10 -7.98 5.30 2.13
C PHE A 10 -8.49 5.43 0.68
N SER A 11 -9.81 5.52 0.50
CA SER A 11 -10.45 5.70 -0.81
C SER A 11 -9.95 6.92 -1.58
N SER A 12 -9.61 8.00 -0.87
CA SER A 12 -9.05 9.22 -1.49
C SER A 12 -7.59 9.07 -1.93
N TRP A 13 -6.88 8.08 -1.38
CA TRP A 13 -5.49 7.78 -1.73
C TRP A 13 -5.35 6.72 -2.82
N LEU A 14 -6.39 5.94 -3.08
CA LEU A 14 -6.29 4.73 -3.92
C LEU A 14 -5.60 5.00 -5.27
N ALA A 15 -6.04 6.01 -6.02
CA ALA A 15 -5.46 6.34 -7.33
C ALA A 15 -4.01 6.81 -7.26
N ASP A 16 -3.65 7.56 -6.22
CA ASP A 16 -2.27 8.04 -6.03
C ASP A 16 -1.34 6.89 -5.63
N LEU A 17 -1.83 5.95 -4.81
CA LEU A 17 -1.10 4.74 -4.44
C LEU A 17 -0.92 3.79 -5.63
N GLU A 18 -1.93 3.62 -6.47
CA GLU A 18 -1.80 2.83 -7.71
C GLU A 18 -0.75 3.42 -8.65
N ARG A 19 -0.73 4.74 -8.82
CA ARG A 19 0.30 5.44 -9.60
C ARG A 19 1.68 5.24 -9.02
N GLU A 20 1.82 5.33 -7.70
CA GLU A 20 3.10 5.13 -7.03
C GLU A 20 3.58 3.68 -7.15
N VAL A 21 2.70 2.69 -6.98
CA VAL A 21 3.03 1.28 -7.21
C VAL A 21 3.45 1.06 -8.67
N ALA A 22 2.71 1.59 -9.65
CA ALA A 22 3.07 1.48 -11.05
C ALA A 22 4.45 2.11 -11.35
N ARG A 23 4.77 3.24 -10.72
CA ARG A 23 6.06 3.92 -10.86
C ARG A 23 7.23 3.13 -10.26
N GLN A 24 7.02 2.52 -9.09
CA GLN A 24 8.05 1.76 -8.38
C GLN A 24 8.34 0.40 -9.05
N THR A 25 7.32 -0.21 -9.64
CA THR A 25 7.36 -1.59 -10.14
C THR A 25 7.43 -1.70 -11.66
N TRP A 26 7.09 -0.63 -12.39
CA TRP A 26 6.92 -0.65 -13.85
C TRP A 26 5.91 -1.71 -14.33
N ALA A 27 5.05 -2.18 -13.42
CA ALA A 27 4.05 -3.21 -13.65
C ALA A 27 2.63 -2.65 -13.49
N THR A 28 1.64 -3.36 -14.02
CA THR A 28 0.24 -2.97 -13.83
C THR A 28 -0.17 -3.19 -12.37
N PRO A 29 -0.56 -2.14 -11.62
CA PRO A 29 -0.95 -2.28 -10.22
C PRO A 29 -2.25 -3.09 -10.11
N LEU A 30 -2.32 -3.98 -9.12
CA LEU A 30 -3.50 -4.73 -8.77
C LEU A 30 -3.72 -4.69 -7.26
N PHE A 31 -4.71 -3.91 -6.84
CA PHE A 31 -5.06 -3.80 -5.44
C PHE A 31 -5.57 -5.14 -4.90
N SER A 32 -4.96 -5.61 -3.82
CA SER A 32 -5.21 -6.92 -3.21
C SER A 32 -5.89 -6.84 -1.83
N GLY A 33 -6.00 -5.64 -1.24
CA GLY A 33 -6.74 -5.42 0.00
C GLY A 33 -6.08 -4.48 1.00
N VAL A 34 -6.72 -4.32 2.15
CA VAL A 34 -6.23 -3.57 3.30
C VAL A 34 -5.84 -4.57 4.40
N THR A 35 -4.63 -4.46 4.95
CA THR A 35 -4.19 -5.32 6.06
C THR A 35 -4.64 -4.76 7.42
N ALA A 36 -4.62 -5.61 8.45
CA ALA A 36 -5.05 -5.25 9.78
C ALA A 36 -4.12 -4.20 10.42
N GLN A 37 -4.72 -3.27 11.18
CA GLN A 37 -4.05 -2.21 11.94
C GLN A 37 -3.07 -2.79 12.96
N GLY A 38 -1.92 -2.13 13.15
CA GLY A 38 -1.01 -2.37 14.29
C GLY A 38 -0.25 -3.70 14.28
N TRP A 39 -0.62 -4.64 13.41
CA TRP A 39 0.13 -5.88 13.23
C TRP A 39 1.24 -5.65 12.21
N PRO A 40 2.52 -5.88 12.54
CA PRO A 40 3.55 -5.92 11.51
C PRO A 40 3.11 -6.96 10.49
N TYR A 41 2.91 -6.52 9.24
CA TYR A 41 2.70 -7.47 8.16
C TYR A 41 3.98 -8.30 8.07
N CYS A 42 3.95 -9.50 8.65
CA CYS A 42 4.99 -10.49 8.46
C CYS A 42 4.74 -11.12 7.08
N PRO A 43 5.62 -10.93 6.09
CA PRO A 43 5.49 -11.55 4.78
C PRO A 43 5.77 -13.06 4.89
N GLY A 44 4.89 -13.78 5.58
CA GLY A 44 4.82 -15.22 5.52
C GLY A 44 4.27 -15.60 4.16
N VAL A 45 5.09 -16.26 3.34
CA VAL A 45 4.65 -16.99 2.14
C VAL A 45 4.31 -16.09 0.93
N GLY A 46 5.27 -15.26 0.51
CA GLY A 46 5.74 -15.29 -0.89
C GLY A 46 5.00 -14.48 -1.97
N ARG A 47 4.34 -13.35 -1.67
CA ARG A 47 3.80 -12.48 -2.76
C ARG A 47 4.07 -11.00 -2.65
N LEU A 48 4.18 -10.42 -1.45
CA LEU A 48 4.53 -9.01 -1.27
C LEU A 48 5.89 -8.97 -0.57
N ALA A 49 6.91 -8.47 -1.27
CA ALA A 49 8.31 -8.57 -0.89
C ALA A 49 8.93 -7.22 -0.49
N ALA A 50 8.28 -6.13 -0.85
CA ALA A 50 8.76 -4.78 -0.60
C ALA A 50 7.64 -3.89 -0.04
N PHE A 51 8.03 -2.78 0.58
CA PHE A 51 7.09 -1.78 1.03
C PHE A 51 7.64 -0.36 0.84
N PHE A 52 6.73 0.61 0.79
CA PHE A 52 7.05 2.02 0.93
C PHE A 52 6.06 2.71 1.86
N ARG A 53 6.49 3.82 2.46
CA ARG A 53 5.69 4.57 3.43
C ARG A 53 4.87 5.65 2.74
N VAL A 54 3.63 5.82 3.19
CA VAL A 54 2.70 6.86 2.73
C VAL A 54 2.06 7.56 3.92
N PRO A 55 1.44 8.74 3.76
CA PRO A 55 0.62 9.33 4.81
C PRO A 55 -0.41 8.32 5.32
N GLY A 56 -0.49 8.16 6.64
CA GLY A 56 -1.45 7.26 7.29
C GLY A 56 -1.15 5.76 7.17
N GLY A 57 -0.15 5.30 6.41
CA GLY A 57 0.06 3.86 6.22
C GLY A 57 1.37 3.42 5.55
N LEU A 58 1.45 2.12 5.29
CA LEU A 58 2.45 1.48 4.45
C LEU A 58 1.76 0.85 3.24
N VAL A 59 2.43 0.85 2.09
CA VAL A 59 2.03 0.05 0.94
C VAL A 59 2.98 -1.11 0.82
N TRP A 60 2.44 -2.33 0.94
CA TRP A 60 3.17 -3.56 0.66
C TRP A 60 2.90 -3.98 -0.76
N TRP A 61 3.92 -4.38 -1.51
CA TRP A 61 3.77 -4.79 -2.89
C TRP A 61 4.70 -5.94 -3.27
N GLY A 62 4.35 -6.64 -4.36
CA GLY A 62 5.23 -7.57 -5.04
C GLY A 62 4.75 -7.88 -6.44
N GLU A 63 5.67 -8.28 -7.30
CA GLU A 63 5.43 -8.47 -8.72
C GLU A 63 5.28 -9.94 -9.09
N ARG A 64 4.31 -10.23 -9.96
CA ARG A 64 4.17 -11.54 -10.59
C ARG A 64 3.49 -11.41 -11.94
N LYS A 65 4.13 -11.96 -13.00
CA LYS A 65 3.61 -11.97 -14.38
C LYS A 65 3.22 -10.58 -14.90
N GLY A 66 4.06 -9.57 -14.66
CA GLY A 66 3.83 -8.19 -15.13
C GLY A 66 2.75 -7.41 -14.36
N ARG A 67 2.28 -7.96 -13.22
CA ARG A 67 1.36 -7.27 -12.31
C ARG A 67 2.02 -7.03 -10.96
N ALA A 68 1.84 -5.84 -10.42
CA ALA A 68 2.24 -5.47 -9.06
C ALA A 68 1.03 -5.62 -8.13
N TYR A 69 0.99 -6.73 -7.41
CA TYR A 69 0.01 -6.94 -6.35
C TYR A 69 0.40 -6.04 -5.20
N TRP A 70 -0.57 -5.33 -4.62
CA TRP A 70 -0.27 -4.45 -3.51
C TRP A 70 -1.40 -4.38 -2.49
N MET A 71 -1.04 -4.08 -1.25
CA MET A 71 -1.96 -3.89 -0.13
C MET A 71 -1.59 -2.64 0.64
N TRP A 72 -2.60 -2.02 1.26
CA TRP A 72 -2.39 -0.90 2.16
C TRP A 72 -2.49 -1.35 3.62
N GLN A 73 -1.55 -0.92 4.45
CA GLN A 73 -1.54 -1.13 5.89
C GLN A 73 -1.69 0.22 6.61
N PRO A 74 -2.80 0.47 7.32
CA PRO A 74 -2.92 1.65 8.18
C PRO A 74 -1.90 1.61 9.34
N LEU A 75 -1.20 2.74 9.55
CA LEU A 75 -0.24 2.92 10.66
C LEU A 75 -0.86 3.62 11.88
N LYS A 76 -2.02 4.26 11.72
CA LYS A 76 -2.83 4.80 12.81
C LYS A 76 -4.18 4.07 12.82
N PRO A 77 -4.87 3.96 13.98
CA PRO A 77 -6.25 3.49 13.99
C PRO A 77 -7.08 4.42 13.11
N GLY A 78 -7.91 3.84 12.24
CA GLY A 78 -9.00 4.60 11.61
C GLY A 78 -9.99 4.98 12.70
N GLU A 79 -10.40 6.25 12.73
CA GLU A 79 -11.60 6.66 13.47
C GLU A 79 -12.84 5.94 12.93
#